data_AF-A0A5C8AU90-F1
#
_entry.id   AF-A0A5C8AU90-F1
#
_cell.length_a   1.000
_cell.length_b   1.000
_cell.length_c   1.000
_cell.angle_alpha   90.00
_cell.angle_beta   90.00
_cell.angle_gamma   90.00
#
_symmetry.space_group_name_H-M   'P 1'
#
loop_
_entity.id
_entity.type
_entity.pdbx_description
1 polymer ?
#
loop_
_entity_poly.entity_id
_entity_poly.type
_entity_poly.pdbx_seq_one_letter_code
_entity_poly.pdbx_strand_id
1 'polypeptide(L)'
;MNTRKTFIAALTSLSLSVAILLEPAYAETSRQGFQFPPTAAGKLAELRLKAFNSGKAEKLAAFKRAHDPQLSVEDELGLRQMTGGLDPIRIEHSGALHLTVMLRERGGDRVGKMMLELDPNNPNRLASFSL
;
A
#
# COMPACT_ATOMS: atom_id res chain seq x y z
N MET A 1 -59.23 -1.20 -36.11
CA MET A 1 -59.90 0.04 -35.68
C MET A 1 -58.82 1.04 -35.30
N ASN A 2 -58.71 2.11 -36.10
CA ASN A 2 -58.22 3.47 -35.79
C ASN A 2 -56.78 3.67 -35.26
N THR A 3 -55.94 4.60 -35.74
CA THR A 3 -56.00 5.58 -36.84
C THR A 3 -54.56 6.11 -37.08
N ARG A 4 -54.29 6.43 -38.35
CA ARG A 4 -53.17 7.13 -39.00
C ARG A 4 -52.65 8.38 -38.23
N LYS A 5 -51.43 8.91 -38.46
CA LYS A 5 -50.97 9.72 -39.63
C LYS A 5 -49.46 10.04 -39.47
N THR A 6 -48.60 9.78 -40.46
CA THR A 6 -47.95 10.74 -41.42
C THR A 6 -47.17 11.88 -40.73
N PHE A 7 -45.89 12.15 -41.02
CA PHE A 7 -45.42 13.01 -42.12
C PHE A 7 -43.91 12.85 -42.42
N ILE A 8 -43.62 13.01 -43.71
CA ILE A 8 -42.32 13.03 -44.40
C ILE A 8 -41.63 14.39 -44.19
N ALA A 9 -40.31 14.41 -44.01
CA ALA A 9 -39.43 15.40 -44.64
C ALA A 9 -37.96 14.96 -44.51
N ALA A 10 -37.41 14.43 -45.60
CA ALA A 10 -35.97 14.40 -45.81
C ALA A 10 -35.49 15.85 -45.97
N LEU A 11 -34.46 16.26 -45.23
CA LEU A 11 -33.58 17.35 -45.66
C LEU A 11 -32.14 16.98 -45.33
N THR A 12 -31.36 16.96 -46.40
CA THR A 12 -29.95 16.62 -46.55
C THR A 12 -29.00 17.54 -45.77
N SER A 13 -27.81 16.98 -45.51
CA SER A 13 -26.55 17.65 -45.16
C SER A 13 -26.44 18.03 -43.68
N LEU A 14 -25.39 17.70 -42.94
CA LEU A 14 -23.97 17.60 -43.30
C LEU A 14 -23.29 16.61 -42.33
N SER A 15 -22.44 15.75 -42.86
CA SER A 15 -21.62 14.78 -42.14
C SER A 15 -20.72 15.42 -41.09
N LEU A 16 -20.82 14.96 -39.84
CA LEU A 16 -19.69 14.90 -38.93
C LEU A 16 -19.70 13.51 -38.29
N SER A 17 -19.00 12.57 -38.94
CA SER A 17 -18.64 11.29 -38.35
C SER A 17 -17.68 11.57 -37.20
N VAL A 18 -18.21 11.78 -35.99
CA VAL A 18 -17.41 11.50 -34.80
C VAL A 18 -17.40 9.99 -34.68
N ALA A 19 -16.44 9.36 -35.35
CA ALA A 19 -15.99 8.06 -34.93
C ALA A 19 -15.39 8.26 -33.53
N ILE A 20 -16.23 8.13 -32.50
CA ILE A 20 -15.76 7.94 -31.14
C ILE A 20 -14.98 6.64 -31.21
N LEU A 21 -13.66 6.77 -31.33
CA LEU A 21 -12.75 5.68 -31.03
C LEU A 21 -13.07 5.37 -29.56
N LEU A 22 -13.90 4.34 -29.35
CA LEU A 22 -14.09 3.76 -28.05
C LEU A 22 -12.75 3.12 -27.74
N GLU A 23 -11.82 3.93 -27.21
CA GLU A 23 -10.68 3.37 -26.51
C GLU A 23 -11.31 2.44 -25.48
N PRO A 24 -11.00 1.13 -25.49
CA PRO A 24 -11.34 0.34 -24.33
C PRO A 24 -10.63 1.08 -23.20
N ALA A 25 -11.40 1.62 -22.27
CA ALA A 25 -10.91 1.87 -20.94
C ALA A 25 -10.40 0.51 -20.51
N TYR A 26 -9.10 0.25 -20.76
CA TYR A 26 -8.37 -0.77 -20.08
C TYR A 26 -8.69 -0.43 -18.64
N ALA A 27 -9.50 -1.30 -18.03
CA ALA A 27 -9.76 -1.23 -16.61
C ALA A 27 -8.39 -1.01 -16.00
N GLU A 28 -8.15 0.18 -15.46
CA GLU A 28 -7.03 0.39 -14.58
C GLU A 28 -7.29 -0.62 -13.48
N THR A 29 -6.66 -1.79 -13.60
CA THR A 29 -6.53 -2.71 -12.50
C THR A 29 -5.83 -1.85 -11.49
N SER A 30 -6.61 -1.27 -10.57
CA SER A 30 -6.09 -0.80 -9.32
C SER A 30 -5.22 -1.95 -8.86
N ARG A 31 -3.89 -1.78 -8.87
CA ARG A 31 -3.04 -2.58 -8.01
C ARG A 31 -3.60 -2.26 -6.64
N GLN A 32 -4.51 -3.10 -6.16
CA GLN A 32 -4.98 -3.03 -4.79
C GLN A 32 -3.71 -3.32 -4.00
N GLY A 33 -2.98 -2.25 -3.67
CA GLY A 33 -1.76 -2.34 -2.89
C GLY A 33 -2.12 -2.99 -1.58
N PHE A 34 -1.20 -3.75 -1.01
CA PHE A 34 -1.37 -4.29 0.33
C PHE A 34 -1.75 -3.15 1.28
N GLN A 35 -2.86 -3.30 2.02
CA GLN A 35 -3.31 -2.33 3.00
C GLN A 35 -3.08 -2.89 4.40
N PHE A 36 -2.39 -2.12 5.23
CA PHE A 36 -2.29 -2.42 6.65
C PHE A 36 -3.65 -2.19 7.33
N PRO A 37 -4.01 -2.97 8.35
CA PRO A 37 -5.22 -2.73 9.13
C PRO A 37 -5.25 -1.30 9.68
N PRO A 38 -6.42 -0.63 9.75
CA PRO A 38 -6.52 0.75 10.23
C PRO A 38 -6.41 0.88 11.77
N THR A 39 -5.57 0.06 12.40
CA THR A 39 -5.27 0.08 13.84
C THR A 39 -4.02 0.92 14.13
N ALA A 40 -3.75 1.23 15.40
CA ALA A 40 -2.50 1.91 15.77
C ALA A 40 -1.28 1.07 15.35
N ALA A 41 -1.32 -0.24 15.62
CA ALA A 41 -0.26 -1.16 15.23
C ALA A 41 -0.08 -1.25 13.70
N GLY A 42 -1.17 -1.27 12.92
CA GLY A 42 -1.11 -1.28 11.46
C GLY A 42 -0.47 -0.02 10.88
N LYS A 43 -0.86 1.16 11.37
CA LYS A 43 -0.27 2.44 10.95
C LYS A 43 1.21 2.53 11.28
N LEU A 44 1.62 2.06 12.46
CA LEU A 44 3.02 2.10 12.87
C LEU A 44 3.87 1.10 12.09
N ALA A 45 3.32 -0.09 11.78
CA ALA A 45 3.96 -1.07 10.92
C ALA A 45 4.20 -0.53 9.51
N GLU A 46 3.21 0.14 8.93
CA GLU A 46 3.34 0.79 7.62
C GLU A 46 4.45 1.86 7.65
N LEU A 47 4.45 2.72 8.67
CA LEU A 47 5.45 3.78 8.82
C LEU A 47 6.88 3.22 8.97
N ARG A 48 7.04 2.17 9.78
CA ARG A 48 8.32 1.49 9.95
C ARG A 48 8.80 0.90 8.63
N LEU A 49 7.95 0.13 7.96
CA LEU A 49 8.29 -0.54 6.71
C LEU A 49 8.65 0.47 5.62
N LYS A 50 7.97 1.62 5.58
CA LYS A 50 8.30 2.74 4.70
C LYS A 50 9.66 3.37 5.02
N ALA A 51 9.99 3.54 6.30
CA ALA A 51 11.31 4.03 6.71
C ALA A 51 12.42 3.05 6.31
N PHE A 52 12.26 1.76 6.60
CA PHE A 52 13.18 0.70 6.19
C PHE A 52 13.39 0.66 4.67
N ASN A 53 12.30 0.57 3.90
CA ASN A 53 12.33 0.47 2.45
C ASN A 53 12.90 1.72 1.76
N SER A 54 12.94 2.87 2.44
CA SER A 54 13.57 4.06 1.88
C SER A 54 15.09 3.91 1.72
N GLY A 55 15.74 3.05 2.52
CA GLY A 55 17.21 2.92 2.54
C GLY A 55 17.95 4.19 2.91
N LYS A 56 17.28 5.11 3.61
CA LYS A 56 17.78 6.43 3.96
C LYS A 56 18.01 6.52 5.47
N ALA A 57 19.26 6.77 5.85
CA ALA A 57 19.67 6.87 7.25
C ALA A 57 18.83 7.90 8.02
N GLU A 58 18.50 9.03 7.39
CA GLU A 58 17.72 10.11 7.99
C GLU A 58 16.26 9.71 8.27
N LYS A 59 15.67 8.85 7.43
CA LYS A 59 14.29 8.36 7.62
C LYS A 59 14.24 7.32 8.73
N LEU A 60 15.23 6.43 8.80
CA LEU A 60 15.39 5.48 9.91
C LEU A 60 15.67 6.21 11.23
N ALA A 61 16.55 7.23 11.23
CA ALA A 61 16.85 8.02 12.41
C ALA A 61 15.63 8.83 12.91
N ALA A 62 14.80 9.34 11.99
CA ALA A 62 13.55 9.99 12.35
C ALA A 62 12.55 9.01 12.98
N PHE A 63 12.40 7.82 12.39
CA PHE A 63 11.55 6.76 12.94
C PHE A 63 12.04 6.32 14.33
N LYS A 64 13.34 6.05 14.48
CA LYS A 64 14.00 5.71 15.75
C LYS A 64 13.63 6.70 16.85
N ARG A 65 13.83 8.00 16.61
CA ARG A 65 13.62 9.05 17.61
C ARG A 65 12.15 9.12 18.05
N ALA A 66 11.23 8.96 17.12
CA ALA A 66 9.80 9.08 17.39
C ALA A 66 9.22 7.81 18.05
N HIS A 67 9.60 6.62 17.56
CA HIS A 67 8.84 5.40 17.79
C HIS A 67 9.64 4.25 18.42
N ASP A 68 10.93 4.14 18.14
CA ASP A 68 11.76 3.00 18.55
C ASP A 68 13.20 3.43 18.87
N PRO A 69 13.47 3.95 20.09
CA PRO A 69 14.80 4.41 20.45
C PRO A 69 15.89 3.32 20.44
N GLN A 70 15.50 2.05 20.48
CA GLN A 70 16.43 0.91 20.48
C GLN A 70 16.86 0.49 19.07
N LEU A 71 16.17 0.96 18.03
CA LEU A 71 16.52 0.69 16.64
C LEU A 71 17.97 1.09 16.33
N SER A 72 18.73 0.19 15.71
CA SER A 72 20.07 0.47 15.17
C SER A 72 19.94 0.89 13.71
N VAL A 73 20.30 2.15 13.39
CA VAL A 73 20.19 2.66 12.01
C VAL A 73 21.15 1.94 11.08
N GLU A 74 22.34 1.57 11.56
CA GLU A 74 23.36 0.87 10.78
C GLU A 74 22.91 -0.55 10.43
N ASP A 75 22.43 -1.33 11.40
CA ASP A 75 21.97 -2.69 11.18
C ASP A 75 20.77 -2.73 10.21
N GLU A 76 19.85 -1.77 10.33
CA GLU A 76 18.68 -1.65 9.45
C GLU A 76 19.10 -1.30 8.01
N LEU A 77 20.11 -0.45 7.82
CA LEU A 77 20.65 -0.16 6.48
C LEU A 77 21.35 -1.39 5.88
N GLY A 78 22.11 -2.14 6.68
CA GLY A 78 22.75 -3.39 6.27
C GLY A 78 21.70 -4.44 5.87
N LEU A 79 20.66 -4.63 6.68
CA LEU A 79 19.55 -5.53 6.37
C LEU A 79 18.82 -5.08 5.09
N ARG A 80 18.60 -3.77 4.92
CA ARG A 80 17.98 -3.24 3.70
C ARG A 80 18.84 -3.50 2.46
N GLN A 81 20.15 -3.38 2.56
CA GLN A 81 21.08 -3.68 1.46
C GLN A 81 21.01 -5.16 1.08
N MET A 82 20.96 -6.06 2.06
CA MET A 82 20.87 -7.51 1.84
C MET A 82 19.54 -7.93 1.23
N THR A 83 18.43 -7.37 1.70
CA THR A 83 17.06 -7.78 1.29
C THR A 83 16.54 -7.03 0.07
N GLY A 84 17.15 -5.91 -0.33
CA GLY A 84 16.61 -5.01 -1.35
C GLY A 84 15.35 -4.24 -0.91
N GLY A 85 14.84 -4.50 0.29
CA GLY A 85 13.55 -4.04 0.80
C GLY A 85 12.60 -5.21 1.04
N LEU A 86 11.44 -4.90 1.61
CA LEU A 86 10.45 -5.87 2.06
C LEU A 86 9.06 -5.46 1.59
N ASP A 87 8.33 -6.37 0.97
CA ASP A 87 6.95 -6.18 0.55
C ASP A 87 6.00 -7.00 1.42
N PRO A 88 4.94 -6.39 1.97
CA PRO A 88 3.98 -7.13 2.77
C PRO A 88 3.08 -7.98 1.89
N ILE A 89 2.87 -9.24 2.28
CA ILE A 89 2.12 -10.22 1.49
C ILE A 89 0.88 -10.75 2.21
N ARG A 90 0.87 -10.79 3.55
CA ARG A 90 -0.27 -11.32 4.33
C ARG A 90 -0.24 -10.85 5.79
N ILE A 91 -1.39 -10.46 6.34
CA ILE A 91 -1.57 -10.27 7.79
C ILE A 91 -1.83 -11.64 8.42
N GLU A 92 -1.08 -12.00 9.47
CA GLU A 92 -1.34 -13.22 10.26
C GLU A 92 -2.20 -12.92 11.49
N HIS A 93 -1.87 -11.85 12.21
CA HIS A 93 -2.56 -11.42 13.42
C HIS A 93 -2.67 -9.89 13.44
N SER A 94 -3.80 -9.38 13.92
CA SER A 94 -4.02 -7.94 14.05
C SER A 94 -4.90 -7.63 15.24
N GLY A 95 -4.46 -6.67 16.03
CA GLY A 95 -5.25 -6.01 17.07
C GLY A 95 -4.91 -4.52 17.13
N ALA A 96 -5.44 -3.85 18.16
CA ALA A 96 -5.20 -2.42 18.35
C ALA A 96 -3.70 -2.11 18.56
N LEU A 97 -3.03 -2.91 19.39
CA LEU A 97 -1.65 -2.70 19.85
C LEU A 97 -0.66 -3.78 19.39
N HIS A 98 -1.11 -4.78 18.62
CA HIS A 98 -0.25 -5.84 18.12
C HIS A 98 -0.53 -6.11 16.63
N LEU A 99 0.52 -6.48 15.90
CA LEU A 99 0.42 -6.88 14.50
C LEU A 99 1.48 -7.93 14.17
N THR A 100 1.10 -8.95 13.39
CA THR A 100 2.03 -9.86 12.73
C THR A 100 1.73 -9.86 11.24
N VAL A 101 2.75 -9.56 10.43
CA VAL A 101 2.66 -9.51 8.97
C VAL A 101 3.78 -10.33 8.33
N MET A 102 3.43 -11.10 7.31
CA MET A 102 4.39 -11.79 6.44
C MET A 102 4.94 -10.80 5.43
N LEU A 103 6.26 -10.79 5.27
CA LEU A 103 6.97 -9.95 4.32
C LEU A 103 7.78 -10.82 3.35
N ARG A 104 7.88 -10.42 2.10
CA ARG A 104 8.79 -11.00 1.11
C ARG A 104 9.92 -10.03 0.83
N GLU A 105 11.16 -10.52 0.75
CA GLU A 105 12.31 -9.73 0.33
C GLU A 105 12.18 -9.30 -1.14
N ARG A 106 12.70 -8.13 -1.49
CA ARG A 106 12.70 -7.65 -2.88
C ARG A 106 13.90 -8.16 -3.68
N GLY A 107 15.01 -8.43 -3.00
CA GLY A 107 16.27 -8.91 -3.56
C GLY A 107 16.36 -10.43 -3.68
N GLY A 108 15.33 -11.17 -3.29
CA GLY A 108 15.31 -12.63 -3.34
C GLY A 108 13.93 -13.21 -3.01
N ASP A 109 13.84 -14.53 -2.83
CA ASP A 109 12.56 -15.24 -2.63
C ASP A 109 12.24 -15.54 -1.15
N ARG A 110 13.03 -15.01 -0.22
CA ARG A 110 12.87 -15.25 1.20
C ARG A 110 11.63 -14.54 1.73
N VAL A 111 10.96 -15.22 2.66
CA VAL A 111 9.77 -14.72 3.35
C VAL A 111 10.05 -14.70 4.85
N GLY A 112 9.84 -13.54 5.47
CA GLY A 112 10.02 -13.29 6.90
C GLY A 112 8.74 -12.85 7.58
N LYS A 113 8.82 -12.66 8.91
CA LYS A 113 7.69 -12.18 9.74
C LYS A 113 8.10 -10.92 10.46
N MET A 114 7.32 -9.87 10.27
CA MET A 114 7.44 -8.67 11.09
C MET A 114 6.38 -8.71 12.19
N MET A 115 6.82 -8.62 13.44
CA MET A 115 5.96 -8.58 14.63
C MET A 115 6.15 -7.23 15.33
N LEU A 116 5.04 -6.56 15.64
CA LEU A 116 5.02 -5.30 16.37
C LEU A 116 4.11 -5.43 17.59
N GLU A 117 4.59 -4.95 18.72
CA GLU A 117 3.78 -4.67 19.90
C GLU A 117 4.02 -3.22 20.35
N LEU A 118 2.93 -2.51 20.61
CA LEU A 118 2.94 -1.09 20.98
C LEU A 118 2.87 -0.95 22.49
N ASP A 119 3.51 0.10 23.02
CA ASP A 119 3.39 0.46 24.43
C ASP A 119 1.93 0.84 24.75
N PRO A 120 1.25 0.16 25.70
CA PRO A 120 -0.14 0.45 26.03
C PRO A 120 -0.34 1.86 26.61
N ASN A 121 0.69 2.43 27.23
CA ASN A 121 0.65 3.79 27.78
C ASN A 121 1.05 4.86 26.75
N ASN A 122 1.68 4.45 25.64
CA ASN A 122 2.03 5.33 24.54
C ASN A 122 1.98 4.57 23.19
N PRO A 123 0.79 4.45 22.57
CA PRO A 123 0.59 3.67 21.32
C PRO A 123 1.33 4.21 20.09
N ASN A 124 2.11 5.29 20.22
CA ASN A 124 3.03 5.75 19.20
C ASN A 124 4.45 5.16 19.37
N ARG A 125 4.67 4.29 20.36
CA ARG A 125 5.99 3.71 20.67
C ARG A 125 5.94 2.19 20.54
N LEU A 126 7.04 1.61 20.06
CA LEU A 126 7.23 0.18 20.10
C LEU A 126 7.63 -0.26 21.51
N ALA A 127 6.89 -1.23 22.04
CA ALA A 127 7.28 -2.01 23.21
C ALA A 127 8.16 -3.20 22.79
N SER A 128 7.82 -3.85 21.67
CA SER A 128 8.59 -4.96 21.10
C SER A 128 8.55 -4.94 19.57
N PHE A 129 9.63 -5.41 18.96
CA PHE A 129 9.78 -5.57 17.52
C PHE A 129 10.64 -6.78 17.17
N SER A 130 10.24 -7.53 16.13
CA SER A 130 11.09 -8.53 15.49
C SER A 130 10.86 -8.55 13.97
N LEU A 131 11.91 -8.91 13.22
CA LEU A 131 11.91 -9.04 11.77
C LEU A 131 12.79 -10.20 11.30
#